data_AF-A0A962WYE3-F1
#
_entry.id   AF-A0A962WYE3-F1
#
_cell.length_a   1.000
_cell.length_b   1.000
_cell.length_c   1.000
_cell.angle_alpha   90.00
_cell.angle_beta   90.00
_cell.angle_gamma   90.00
#
_symmetry.space_group_name_H-M   'P 1'
#
loop_
_entity.id
_entity.type
_entity.pdbx_description
1 polymer ?
#
loop_
_entity_poly.entity_id
_entity_poly.type
_entity_poly.pdbx_seq_one_letter_code
_entity_poly.pdbx_strand_id
1 'polypeptide(L)'
;MGLIRNLLALVGLAVVVVLAGLFVQHKDNLGRFDPEAGKVYMELAQNVLNSGNGAEATVWRVPVNPDLSADDVEETMKFVANELNMSNVGELPLYKDVEAKSGNAYRFVKIYMFCNSLIAKEMLDYNDAFSAYLPCRITMVEDGEGKLWLYTLNMDLMIYGGEPLPPELKAKAIQVKEHILQIMHRGAEGEF
;
A
#
# COMPACT_ATOMS: atom_id res chain seq x y z
N MET A 1 -37.90 12.50 -34.22
CA MET A 1 -37.81 12.19 -32.78
C MET A 1 -37.92 10.70 -32.47
N GLY A 2 -38.86 9.93 -33.05
CA GLY A 2 -39.00 8.49 -32.78
C GLY A 2 -37.79 7.63 -33.17
N LEU A 3 -37.15 7.92 -34.31
CA LEU A 3 -36.00 7.13 -34.81
C LEU A 3 -34.79 7.17 -33.86
N ILE A 4 -34.44 8.36 -33.35
CA ILE A 4 -33.31 8.55 -32.41
C ILE A 4 -33.61 7.86 -31.07
N ARG A 5 -34.85 7.97 -30.58
CA ARG A 5 -35.28 7.31 -29.35
C ARG A 5 -35.21 5.78 -29.46
N ASN A 6 -35.62 5.22 -30.59
CA ASN A 6 -35.55 3.79 -30.85
C ASN A 6 -34.11 3.30 -31.01
N LEU A 7 -33.25 4.09 -31.66
CA LEU A 7 -31.82 3.80 -31.78
C LEU A 7 -31.13 3.78 -30.40
N LEU A 8 -31.36 4.80 -29.57
CA LEU A 8 -30.83 4.85 -28.21
C LEU A 8 -31.37 3.72 -27.33
N ALA A 9 -32.64 3.34 -27.49
CA ALA A 9 -33.23 2.21 -26.79
C ALA A 9 -32.58 0.87 -27.21
N LEU A 10 -32.29 0.68 -28.49
CA LEU A 10 -31.58 -0.51 -28.99
C LEU A 10 -30.14 -0.58 -28.50
N VAL A 11 -29.43 0.55 -28.50
CA VAL A 11 -28.06 0.64 -27.95
C VAL A 11 -28.08 0.37 -26.45
N GLY A 12 -29.01 0.97 -25.71
CA GLY A 12 -29.18 0.73 -24.28
C GLY A 12 -29.48 -0.73 -23.97
N LEU A 13 -30.39 -1.35 -24.73
CA LEU A 13 -30.69 -2.78 -24.61
C LEU A 13 -29.47 -3.65 -24.90
N ALA A 14 -28.73 -3.35 -25.97
CA ALA A 14 -27.51 -4.08 -26.31
C ALA A 14 -26.45 -3.97 -25.21
N VAL A 15 -26.25 -2.79 -24.63
CA VAL A 15 -25.35 -2.59 -23.49
C VAL A 15 -25.81 -3.40 -22.28
N VAL A 16 -27.10 -3.35 -21.93
CA VAL A 16 -27.64 -4.14 -20.80
C VAL A 16 -27.47 -5.63 -21.03
N VAL A 17 -27.72 -6.14 -22.24
CA VAL A 17 -27.55 -7.55 -22.58
C VAL A 17 -26.08 -7.97 -22.47
N VAL A 18 -25.15 -7.15 -22.96
CA VAL A 18 -23.71 -7.42 -22.85
C VAL A 18 -23.27 -7.42 -21.38
N LEU A 19 -23.66 -6.41 -20.60
CA LEU A 19 -23.32 -6.34 -19.17
C LEU A 19 -23.94 -7.50 -18.37
N ALA A 20 -25.19 -7.87 -18.66
CA ALA A 20 -25.83 -9.02 -18.04
C ALA A 20 -25.15 -10.34 -18.43
N GLY A 21 -24.73 -10.49 -19.69
CA GLY A 21 -23.95 -11.63 -20.16
C GLY A 21 -22.60 -11.74 -19.45
N LEU A 22 -21.86 -10.63 -19.35
CA LEU A 22 -20.60 -10.56 -18.61
C LEU A 22 -20.80 -10.88 -17.13
N PHE A 23 -21.85 -10.32 -16.51
CA PHE A 23 -22.19 -10.60 -15.12
C PHE A 23 -22.50 -12.09 -14.92
N VAL A 24 -23.36 -12.70 -15.74
CA VAL A 24 -23.68 -14.14 -15.62
C VAL A 24 -22.45 -15.01 -15.82
N GLN A 25 -21.57 -14.64 -16.75
CA GLN A 25 -20.32 -15.36 -17.02
C GLN A 25 -19.31 -15.25 -15.85
N HIS A 26 -19.29 -14.14 -15.12
CA HIS A 26 -18.29 -13.87 -14.08
C HIS A 26 -18.85 -13.85 -12.65
N LYS A 27 -20.15 -14.05 -12.45
CA LYS A 27 -20.80 -13.98 -11.13
C LYS A 27 -20.17 -14.92 -10.11
N ASP A 28 -19.78 -16.12 -10.55
CA ASP A 28 -19.22 -17.14 -9.67
C ASP A 28 -17.77 -16.80 -9.28
N ASN A 29 -17.05 -16.09 -10.17
CA ASN A 29 -15.71 -15.58 -9.86
C ASN A 29 -15.78 -14.36 -8.93
N LEU A 30 -16.73 -13.46 -9.15
CA LEU A 30 -16.96 -12.29 -8.29
C LEU A 30 -17.43 -12.70 -6.88
N GLY A 31 -18.21 -13.77 -6.77
CA GLY A 31 -18.68 -14.30 -5.49
C GLY A 31 -17.59 -14.95 -4.62
N ARG A 32 -16.39 -15.18 -5.17
CA ARG A 32 -15.23 -15.74 -4.44
C ARG A 32 -14.35 -14.68 -3.79
N PHE A 33 -14.56 -13.41 -4.11
CA PHE A 33 -13.69 -12.33 -3.65
C PHE A 33 -14.00 -11.99 -2.19
N ASP A 34 -13.02 -11.36 -1.54
CA ASP A 34 -13.22 -10.80 -0.20
C ASP A 34 -14.38 -9.81 -0.21
N PRO A 35 -15.25 -9.81 0.81
CA PRO A 35 -16.34 -8.84 0.91
C PRO A 35 -15.89 -7.38 0.79
N GLU A 36 -14.67 -7.06 1.22
CA GLU A 36 -14.10 -5.71 1.13
C GLU A 36 -13.41 -5.42 -0.22
N ALA A 37 -13.28 -6.40 -1.12
CA ALA A 37 -12.59 -6.25 -2.40
C ALA A 37 -13.14 -5.07 -3.23
N GLY A 38 -14.46 -4.96 -3.34
CA GLY A 38 -15.11 -3.87 -4.07
C GLY A 38 -14.76 -2.49 -3.49
N LYS A 39 -14.68 -2.37 -2.16
CA LYS A 39 -14.32 -1.13 -1.48
C LYS A 39 -12.88 -0.73 -1.76
N VAL A 40 -11.93 -1.66 -1.64
CA VAL A 40 -10.50 -1.34 -1.86
C VAL A 40 -10.19 -0.98 -3.31
N TYR A 41 -10.86 -1.61 -4.29
CA TYR A 41 -10.74 -1.22 -5.69
C TYR A 41 -11.36 0.15 -5.98
N MET A 42 -12.49 0.48 -5.35
CA MET A 42 -13.10 1.80 -5.48
C MET A 42 -12.24 2.89 -4.85
N GLU A 43 -11.64 2.61 -3.69
CA GLU A 43 -10.69 3.53 -3.04
C GLU A 43 -9.45 3.76 -3.91
N LEU A 44 -8.87 2.70 -4.48
CA LEU A 44 -7.79 2.82 -5.45
C LEU A 44 -8.19 3.70 -6.64
N ALA A 45 -9.35 3.43 -7.25
CA ALA A 45 -9.84 4.21 -8.38
C ALA A 45 -10.02 5.69 -8.00
N GLN A 46 -10.60 5.98 -6.84
CA GLN A 46 -10.78 7.35 -6.35
C GLN A 46 -9.43 8.03 -6.10
N ASN A 47 -8.47 7.33 -5.51
CA ASN A 47 -7.14 7.86 -5.24
C ASN A 47 -6.38 8.15 -6.54
N VAL A 48 -6.51 7.30 -7.57
CA VAL A 48 -5.96 7.56 -8.91
C VAL A 48 -6.61 8.77 -9.54
N LEU A 49 -7.94 8.91 -9.45
CA LEU A 49 -8.65 10.07 -10.00
C LEU A 49 -8.26 11.38 -9.30
N ASN A 50 -8.01 11.33 -7.99
CA ASN A 50 -7.64 12.50 -7.19
C ASN A 50 -6.18 12.93 -7.40
N SER A 51 -5.25 11.96 -7.46
CA SER A 51 -3.82 12.23 -7.58
C SER A 51 -3.34 12.32 -9.03
N GLY A 52 -4.05 11.70 -9.97
CA GLY A 52 -3.56 11.47 -11.33
C GLY A 52 -2.35 10.52 -11.40
N ASN A 53 -1.99 9.85 -10.28
CA ASN A 53 -0.74 9.12 -10.13
C ASN A 53 -0.97 7.74 -9.48
N GLY A 54 -0.64 6.66 -10.19
CA GLY A 54 -0.84 5.29 -9.70
C GLY A 54 0.05 4.92 -8.50
N ALA A 55 1.24 5.51 -8.38
CA ALA A 55 2.10 5.29 -7.22
C ALA A 55 1.53 5.99 -5.98
N GLU A 56 1.09 7.24 -6.11
CA GLU A 56 0.46 7.97 -4.99
C GLU A 56 -0.84 7.29 -4.54
N ALA A 57 -1.58 6.69 -5.48
CA ALA A 57 -2.83 6.00 -5.16
C ALA A 57 -2.67 4.67 -4.41
N THR A 58 -1.46 4.12 -4.35
CA THR A 58 -1.17 2.78 -3.78
C THR A 58 -0.31 2.84 -2.52
N VAL A 59 -0.13 4.03 -1.94
CA VAL A 59 0.71 4.23 -0.75
C VAL A 59 -0.07 4.92 0.37
N TRP A 60 0.32 4.64 1.60
CA TRP A 60 0.04 5.52 2.73
C TRP A 60 1.23 6.46 2.92
N ARG A 61 0.94 7.70 3.28
CA ARG A 61 1.96 8.70 3.62
C ARG A 61 1.61 9.42 4.90
N VAL A 62 2.63 9.73 5.70
CA VAL A 62 2.50 10.50 6.95
C VAL A 62 3.56 11.61 6.94
N PRO A 63 3.18 12.88 7.15
CA PRO A 63 4.14 13.96 7.31
C PRO A 63 4.86 13.82 8.64
N VAL A 64 6.16 14.04 8.65
CA VAL A 64 6.97 14.07 9.88
C VAL A 64 6.83 15.43 10.55
N ASN A 65 6.83 15.45 11.88
CA ASN A 65 6.89 16.68 12.67
C ASN A 65 8.14 17.51 12.28
N PRO A 66 7.99 18.80 11.90
CA PRO A 66 9.10 19.62 11.45
C PRO A 66 10.21 19.84 12.48
N ASP A 67 9.96 19.59 13.76
CA ASP A 67 10.96 19.70 14.83
C ASP A 67 11.87 18.46 14.95
N LEU A 68 11.57 17.38 14.23
CA LEU A 68 12.35 16.14 14.27
C LEU A 68 13.38 16.07 13.14
N SER A 69 14.58 15.60 13.47
CA SER A 69 15.58 15.22 12.47
C SER A 69 15.28 13.84 11.87
N ALA A 70 15.90 13.56 10.72
CA ALA A 70 15.84 12.22 10.12
C ALA A 70 16.34 11.13 11.09
N ASP A 71 17.34 11.42 11.93
CA ASP A 71 17.89 10.47 12.89
C ASP A 71 16.90 10.20 14.04
N ASP A 72 16.19 11.23 14.53
CA ASP A 72 15.16 11.07 15.58
C ASP A 72 14.01 10.17 15.11
N VAL A 73 13.55 10.40 13.88
CA VAL A 73 12.49 9.59 13.24
C VAL A 73 12.95 8.15 13.06
N GLU A 74 14.18 7.96 12.58
CA GLU A 74 14.78 6.63 12.39
C GLU A 74 14.90 5.86 13.70
N GLU A 75 15.40 6.50 14.75
CA GLU A 75 15.55 5.88 16.08
C GLU A 75 14.18 5.49 16.66
N THR A 76 13.22 6.39 16.58
CA THR A 76 11.85 6.14 17.04
C THR A 76 11.21 4.98 16.28
N MET A 77 11.30 4.97 14.94
CA MET A 77 10.78 3.86 14.13
C MET A 77 11.40 2.52 14.53
N LYS A 78 12.72 2.47 14.73
CA LYS A 78 13.42 1.24 15.14
C LYS A 78 13.02 0.79 16.53
N PHE A 79 12.85 1.72 17.47
CA PHE A 79 12.41 1.42 18.82
C PHE A 79 11.01 0.80 18.79
N VAL A 80 10.04 1.49 18.19
CA VAL A 80 8.66 1.02 18.06
C VAL A 80 8.59 -0.32 17.31
N ALA A 81 9.39 -0.49 16.27
CA ALA A 81 9.42 -1.74 15.52
C ALA A 81 9.88 -2.92 16.41
N ASN A 82 10.87 -2.71 17.29
CA ASN A 82 11.29 -3.73 18.26
C ASN A 82 10.19 -4.05 19.27
N GLU A 83 9.47 -3.07 19.80
CA GLU A 83 8.33 -3.29 20.71
C GLU A 83 7.26 -4.18 20.08
N LEU A 84 7.03 -4.01 18.78
CA LEU A 84 6.01 -4.71 18.00
C LEU A 84 6.50 -6.02 17.39
N ASN A 85 7.71 -6.49 17.74
CA ASN A 85 8.36 -7.67 17.14
C ASN A 85 8.46 -7.60 15.61
N MET A 86 8.71 -6.40 15.09
CA MET A 86 8.98 -6.11 13.69
C MET A 86 10.48 -5.82 13.53
N SER A 87 11.29 -6.86 13.35
CA SER A 87 12.74 -6.70 13.27
C SER A 87 13.14 -5.83 12.07
N ASN A 88 14.10 -4.93 12.28
CA ASN A 88 14.79 -4.26 11.18
C ASN A 88 15.71 -5.26 10.47
N VAL A 89 15.32 -5.66 9.25
CA VAL A 89 16.03 -6.65 8.43
C VAL A 89 16.86 -6.02 7.33
N GLY A 90 16.87 -4.69 7.24
CA GLY A 90 17.82 -3.97 6.40
C GLY A 90 17.44 -2.52 6.12
N GLU A 91 18.43 -1.78 5.63
CA GLU A 91 18.33 -0.36 5.38
C GLU A 91 19.06 -0.02 4.08
N LEU A 92 18.43 0.80 3.24
CA LEU A 92 18.98 1.22 1.95
C LEU A 92 18.99 2.75 1.89
N PRO A 93 20.13 3.40 2.20
CA PRO A 93 20.27 4.85 2.09
C PRO A 93 20.42 5.25 0.61
N LEU A 94 19.30 5.32 -0.12
CA LEU A 94 19.26 5.61 -1.54
C LEU A 94 19.95 6.94 -1.88
N TYR A 95 19.83 7.96 -1.02
CA TYR A 95 20.51 9.23 -1.23
C TYR A 95 22.04 9.07 -1.37
N LYS A 96 22.67 8.23 -0.53
CA LYS A 96 24.12 7.96 -0.63
C LYS A 96 24.50 7.26 -1.93
N ASP A 97 23.66 6.34 -2.41
CA ASP A 97 23.89 5.66 -3.69
C ASP A 97 23.79 6.64 -4.86
N VAL A 98 22.80 7.54 -4.83
CA VAL A 98 22.64 8.60 -5.83
C VAL A 98 23.83 9.57 -5.80
N GLU A 99 24.27 9.99 -4.61
CA GLU A 99 25.44 10.87 -4.44
C GLU A 99 26.71 10.21 -4.98
N ALA A 100 26.96 8.95 -4.62
CA ALA A 100 28.13 8.21 -5.07
C ALA A 100 28.18 8.04 -6.59
N LYS A 101 27.03 7.85 -7.24
CA LYS A 101 26.94 7.63 -8.69
C LYS A 101 26.88 8.92 -9.51
N SER A 102 26.25 9.95 -8.98
CA SER A 102 26.06 11.22 -9.70
C SER A 102 27.15 12.25 -9.42
N GLY A 103 27.87 12.13 -8.30
CA GLY A 103 28.86 13.10 -7.83
C GLY A 103 28.25 14.39 -7.25
N ASN A 104 26.92 14.47 -7.13
CA ASN A 104 26.21 15.64 -6.60
C ASN A 104 25.43 15.27 -5.35
N ALA A 105 25.27 16.23 -4.44
CA ALA A 105 24.40 16.07 -3.26
C ALA A 105 22.97 15.71 -3.68
N TYR A 106 22.29 14.88 -2.88
CA TYR A 106 20.91 14.50 -3.11
C TYR A 106 20.09 14.66 -1.82
N ARG A 107 18.80 14.95 -1.97
CA ARG A 107 17.87 15.06 -0.84
C ARG A 107 17.79 13.74 -0.07
N PHE A 108 17.44 13.80 1.21
CA PHE A 108 17.36 12.60 2.03
C PHE A 108 16.32 11.61 1.49
N VAL A 109 16.74 10.38 1.20
CA VAL A 109 15.87 9.25 0.85
C VAL A 109 16.47 7.97 1.40
N LYS A 110 15.83 7.37 2.40
CA LYS A 110 16.27 6.11 3.01
C LYS A 110 15.09 5.15 3.14
N ILE A 111 15.31 3.91 2.73
CA ILE A 111 14.33 2.82 2.82
C ILE A 111 14.69 1.96 4.03
N TYR A 112 13.72 1.74 4.89
CA TYR A 112 13.79 0.85 6.05
C TYR A 112 12.94 -0.38 5.78
N MET A 113 13.47 -1.54 6.16
CA MET A 113 12.81 -2.83 5.95
C MET A 113 12.53 -3.47 7.31
N PHE A 114 11.26 -3.55 7.67
CA PHE A 114 10.79 -4.14 8.92
C PHE A 114 10.03 -5.44 8.64
N CYS A 115 10.22 -6.46 9.47
CA CYS A 115 9.62 -7.77 9.24
C CYS A 115 9.38 -8.57 10.51
N ASN A 116 8.19 -9.15 10.63
CA ASN A 116 7.97 -10.32 11.46
C ASN A 116 8.24 -11.57 10.61
N SER A 117 9.38 -12.22 10.82
CA SER A 117 9.86 -13.30 9.95
C SER A 117 8.98 -14.56 10.00
N LEU A 118 8.29 -14.80 11.13
CA LEU A 118 7.40 -15.96 11.25
C LEU A 118 6.10 -15.75 10.46
N ILE A 119 5.51 -14.55 10.55
CA ILE A 119 4.35 -14.20 9.73
C ILE A 119 4.73 -14.17 8.25
N ALA A 120 5.89 -13.61 7.90
CA ALA A 120 6.39 -13.58 6.53
C ALA A 120 6.53 -14.99 5.94
N LYS A 121 7.04 -15.95 6.72
CA LYS A 121 7.09 -17.36 6.31
C LYS A 121 5.70 -17.90 5.99
N GLU A 122 4.71 -17.68 6.86
CA GLU A 122 3.36 -18.19 6.64
C GLU A 122 2.71 -17.58 5.38
N MET A 123 2.96 -16.29 5.11
CA MET A 123 2.48 -15.62 3.90
C MET A 123 3.11 -16.24 2.64
N LEU A 124 4.41 -16.53 2.66
CA LEU A 124 5.12 -17.19 1.55
C LEU A 124 4.64 -18.63 1.35
N ASP A 125 4.49 -19.41 2.44
CA ASP A 125 3.98 -20.77 2.38
C ASP A 125 2.55 -20.83 1.81
N TYR A 126 1.76 -19.77 2.00
CA TYR A 126 0.43 -19.62 1.41
C TYR A 126 0.50 -19.25 -0.08
N ASN A 127 1.33 -18.28 -0.46
CA ASN A 127 1.55 -17.91 -1.86
C ASN A 127 2.87 -17.14 -2.05
N ASP A 128 3.75 -17.63 -2.92
CA ASP A 128 5.04 -17.00 -3.22
C ASP A 128 4.92 -15.55 -3.71
N ALA A 129 3.78 -15.16 -4.30
CA ALA A 129 3.54 -13.78 -4.75
C ALA A 129 3.64 -12.74 -3.61
N PHE A 130 3.44 -13.14 -2.35
CA PHE A 130 3.64 -12.26 -1.20
C PHE A 130 5.10 -11.80 -1.06
N SER A 131 6.06 -12.47 -1.69
CA SER A 131 7.47 -12.06 -1.68
C SER A 131 7.68 -10.64 -2.24
N ALA A 132 6.82 -10.17 -3.14
CA ALA A 132 6.90 -8.82 -3.71
C ALA A 132 6.53 -7.71 -2.70
N TYR A 133 5.83 -8.08 -1.62
CA TYR A 133 5.39 -7.19 -0.54
C TYR A 133 6.28 -7.30 0.71
N LEU A 134 7.20 -8.26 0.74
CA LEU A 134 8.08 -8.56 1.86
C LEU A 134 9.52 -8.12 1.58
N PRO A 135 10.27 -7.64 2.59
CA PRO A 135 9.78 -7.17 3.90
C PRO A 135 8.95 -5.89 3.77
N CYS A 136 8.25 -5.51 4.84
CA CYS A 136 7.48 -4.27 4.86
C CYS A 136 8.45 -3.08 4.77
N ARG A 137 8.26 -2.23 3.76
CA ARG A 137 9.13 -1.09 3.49
C ARG A 137 8.50 0.19 4.01
N ILE A 138 9.24 0.96 4.79
CA ILE A 138 8.93 2.37 5.08
C ILE A 138 10.05 3.20 4.45
N THR A 139 9.70 4.15 3.59
CA THR A 139 10.67 5.07 2.99
C THR A 139 10.50 6.44 3.60
N MET A 140 11.56 6.97 4.19
CA MET A 140 11.63 8.37 4.60
C MET A 140 12.21 9.20 3.48
N VAL A 141 11.48 10.23 3.06
CA VAL A 141 11.79 11.08 1.90
C VAL A 141 11.70 12.53 2.32
N GLU A 142 12.73 13.30 2.02
CA GLU A 142 12.67 14.75 1.96
C GLU A 142 12.02 15.18 0.64
N ASP A 143 10.93 15.92 0.72
CA ASP A 143 10.20 16.38 -0.46
C ASP A 143 10.88 17.58 -1.14
N GLY A 144 10.23 18.18 -2.14
CA GLY A 144 10.78 19.35 -2.84
C GLY A 144 10.81 20.64 -2.00
N GLU A 145 10.15 20.66 -0.86
CA GLU A 145 10.08 21.80 0.08
C GLU A 145 11.01 21.60 1.29
N GLY A 146 11.74 20.48 1.35
CA GLY A 146 12.62 20.13 2.48
C GLY A 146 11.90 19.48 3.66
N LYS A 147 10.64 19.05 3.51
CA LYS A 147 9.88 18.38 4.57
C LYS A 147 10.07 16.87 4.49
N LEU A 148 10.19 16.23 5.66
CA LEU A 148 10.28 14.78 5.76
C LEU A 148 8.89 14.14 5.72
N TRP A 149 8.80 13.03 5.01
CA TRP A 149 7.60 12.21 4.86
C TRP A 149 7.95 10.74 4.98
N LEU A 150 7.07 9.97 5.62
CA LEU A 150 7.14 8.52 5.62
C LEU A 150 6.14 7.95 4.61
N TYR A 151 6.59 7.02 3.78
CA TYR A 151 5.78 6.31 2.79
C TYR A 151 5.84 4.81 2.99
N THR A 152 4.71 4.12 2.86
CA THR A 152 4.65 2.66 2.74
C THR A 152 3.57 2.26 1.74
N LEU A 153 3.62 1.03 1.23
CA LEU A 153 2.54 0.52 0.38
C LEU A 153 1.25 0.38 1.19
N ASN A 154 0.13 0.82 0.62
CA ASN A 154 -1.18 0.51 1.16
C ASN A 154 -1.43 -1.00 1.03
N MET A 155 -1.47 -1.69 2.16
CA MET A 155 -1.62 -3.14 2.23
C MET A 155 -3.06 -3.62 1.96
N ASP A 156 -4.04 -2.73 1.86
CA ASP A 156 -5.45 -3.13 1.73
C ASP A 156 -5.74 -3.88 0.44
N LEU A 157 -5.12 -3.47 -0.67
CA LEU A 157 -5.26 -4.22 -1.91
C LEU A 157 -4.65 -5.62 -1.80
N MET A 158 -3.55 -5.77 -1.06
CA MET A 158 -2.90 -7.05 -0.81
C MET A 158 -3.75 -7.95 0.10
N ILE A 159 -4.44 -7.39 1.10
CA ILE A 159 -5.22 -8.15 2.10
C ILE A 159 -6.62 -8.49 1.57
N TYR A 160 -7.26 -7.57 0.86
CA TYR A 160 -8.68 -7.65 0.51
C TYR A 160 -8.95 -7.70 -1.01
N GLY A 161 -7.96 -7.46 -1.87
CA GLY A 161 -8.18 -7.29 -3.31
C GLY A 161 -8.48 -8.59 -4.08
N GLY A 162 -8.37 -9.76 -3.45
CA GLY A 162 -8.55 -11.06 -4.11
C GLY A 162 -9.55 -11.96 -3.38
N GLU A 163 -9.32 -13.27 -3.46
CA GLU A 163 -10.03 -14.22 -2.59
C GLU A 163 -9.65 -13.98 -1.12
N PRO A 164 -10.56 -14.21 -0.16
CA PRO A 164 -10.26 -14.03 1.25
C PRO A 164 -9.06 -14.88 1.67
N LEU A 165 -8.11 -14.27 2.37
CA LEU A 165 -7.08 -15.00 3.08
C LEU A 165 -7.71 -15.95 4.12
N PRO A 166 -7.07 -17.09 4.42
CA PRO A 166 -7.45 -17.92 5.57
C PRO A 166 -7.58 -17.04 6.83
N PRO A 167 -8.62 -17.21 7.67
CA PRO A 167 -8.95 -16.25 8.73
C PRO A 167 -7.77 -15.91 9.66
N GLU A 168 -6.97 -16.90 10.04
CA GLU A 168 -5.78 -16.68 10.88
C GLU A 168 -4.70 -15.87 10.15
N LEU A 169 -4.47 -16.15 8.87
CA LEU A 169 -3.50 -15.42 8.05
C LEU A 169 -3.97 -13.99 7.78
N LYS A 170 -5.28 -13.79 7.56
CA LYS A 170 -5.90 -12.46 7.44
C LYS A 170 -5.67 -11.63 8.71
N ALA A 171 -5.90 -12.22 9.89
CA ALA A 171 -5.68 -11.54 11.17
C ALA A 171 -4.21 -11.13 11.34
N LYS A 172 -3.27 -12.01 10.99
CA LYS A 172 -1.83 -11.69 11.01
C LYS A 172 -1.45 -10.60 10.01
N ALA A 173 -2.02 -10.61 8.80
CA ALA A 173 -1.77 -9.56 7.81
C ALA A 173 -2.31 -8.19 8.25
N ILE A 174 -3.48 -8.16 8.90
CA ILE A 174 -4.05 -6.95 9.51
C ILE A 174 -3.17 -6.47 10.66
N GLN A 175 -2.72 -7.37 11.53
CA GLN A 175 -1.78 -7.03 12.61
C GLN A 175 -0.50 -6.39 12.07
N VAL A 176 0.10 -6.96 11.02
CA VAL A 176 1.30 -6.38 10.39
C VAL A 176 1.01 -5.00 9.80
N LYS A 177 -0.14 -4.82 9.15
CA LYS A 177 -0.60 -3.50 8.67
C LYS A 177 -0.64 -2.49 9.82
N GLU A 178 -1.28 -2.85 10.93
CA GLU A 178 -1.42 -1.98 12.10
C GLU A 178 -0.06 -1.64 12.70
N HIS A 179 0.84 -2.60 12.82
CA HIS A 179 2.19 -2.37 13.33
C HIS A 179 3.00 -1.43 12.44
N ILE A 180 2.94 -1.59 11.11
CA ILE A 180 3.62 -0.68 10.18
C ILE A 180 3.07 0.74 10.27
N LEU A 181 1.74 0.90 10.32
CA LEU A 181 1.14 2.21 10.51
C LEU A 181 1.55 2.82 11.86
N GLN A 182 1.59 2.03 12.93
CA GLN A 182 2.02 2.50 14.25
C GLN A 182 3.49 2.94 14.25
N ILE A 183 4.38 2.19 13.59
CA ILE A 183 5.80 2.59 13.40
C ILE A 183 5.88 3.92 12.65
N MET A 184 5.08 4.09 11.58
CA MET A 184 5.06 5.33 10.82
C MET A 184 4.54 6.51 11.64
N HIS A 185 3.40 6.37 12.31
CA HIS A 185 2.79 7.47 13.07
C HIS A 185 3.68 7.89 14.23
N ARG A 186 4.10 6.94 15.07
CA ARG A 186 4.98 7.24 16.20
C ARG A 186 6.35 7.76 15.75
N GLY A 187 6.91 7.22 14.67
CA GLY A 187 8.14 7.73 14.06
C GLY A 187 8.00 9.18 13.59
N ALA A 188 6.88 9.51 12.94
CA ALA A 188 6.59 10.86 12.46
C ALA A 188 6.32 11.87 13.59
N GLU A 189 5.83 11.40 14.74
CA GLU A 189 5.51 12.23 15.92
C GLU A 189 6.66 12.30 16.94
N GLY A 190 7.63 11.37 16.87
CA GLY A 190 8.74 11.25 17.83
C GLY A 190 8.31 10.58 19.14
N GLU A 191 7.27 9.73 19.09
CA GLU A 191 6.70 9.08 20.27
C GLU A 191 7.34 7.71 20.52
N PHE A 192 8.27 7.66 21.47
CA PHE A 192 8.93 6.43 21.92
C PHE A 192 7.96 5.41 22.49
#